data_AF-A0A2A4B2Y0-F1
#
_entry.id   AF-A0A2A4B2Y0-F1
#
_cell.length_a   1.000
_cell.length_b   1.000
_cell.length_c   1.000
_cell.angle_alpha   90.00
_cell.angle_beta   90.00
_cell.angle_gamma   90.00
#
_symmetry.space_group_name_H-M   'P 1'
#
loop_
_entity.id
_entity.type
_entity.pdbx_description
1 polymer ?
#
loop_
_entity_poly.entity_id
_entity_poly.type
_entity_poly.pdbx_seq_one_letter_code
_entity_poly.pdbx_strand_id
1 'polypeptide(L)'
;MAEALLATGKSAKRTTALRHRLLLQSARHDQRRWQVRRRERTRKLIELGGLVAKSGIVDLVDDDRAIIYGALLQAAAVLRSEDGDDAKRLWSRRGHRAFNDEPE
;
A
#
# COMPACT_ATOMS: atom_id res chain seq x y z
N MET A 1 -23.75 -52.65 17.35
CA MET A 1 -24.30 -51.30 17.02
C MET A 1 -23.69 -50.17 17.86
N ALA A 2 -23.59 -50.28 19.18
CA ALA A 2 -23.01 -49.22 20.03
C ALA A 2 -21.54 -48.86 19.69
N GLU A 3 -20.72 -49.85 19.34
CA GLU A 3 -19.32 -49.65 18.98
C GLU A 3 -19.13 -48.84 17.68
N ALA A 4 -19.97 -49.10 16.67
CA ALA A 4 -19.99 -48.37 15.41
C ALA A 4 -20.42 -46.90 15.58
N LEU A 5 -21.36 -46.64 16.50
CA LEU A 5 -21.82 -45.29 16.87
C LEU A 5 -20.74 -44.51 17.66
N LEU A 6 -20.01 -45.19 18.55
CA LEU A 6 -18.87 -44.60 19.26
C LEU A 6 -17.69 -44.30 18.32
N ALA A 7 -17.43 -45.17 17.34
CA ALA A 7 -16.41 -44.96 16.33
C ALA A 7 -16.72 -43.75 15.41
N THR A 8 -17.98 -43.58 15.00
CA THR A 8 -18.44 -42.41 14.24
C THR A 8 -18.36 -41.12 15.05
N GLY A 9 -18.72 -41.15 16.34
CA GLY A 9 -18.54 -40.00 17.24
C GLY A 9 -17.09 -39.58 17.44
N LYS A 10 -16.15 -40.54 17.56
CA LYS A 10 -14.71 -40.25 17.60
C LYS A 10 -14.20 -39.67 16.28
N SER A 11 -14.69 -40.16 15.14
CA SER A 11 -14.36 -39.65 13.81
C SER A 11 -14.84 -38.21 13.62
N ALA A 12 -16.07 -37.89 14.02
CA ALA A 12 -16.64 -36.55 13.97
C ALA A 12 -15.85 -35.54 14.82
N LYS A 13 -15.42 -35.93 16.04
CA LYS A 13 -14.57 -35.06 16.87
C LYS A 13 -13.22 -34.76 16.22
N ARG A 14 -12.63 -35.75 15.54
CA ARG A 14 -11.35 -35.58 14.82
C ARG A 14 -11.51 -34.64 13.63
N THR A 15 -12.59 -34.76 12.84
CA THR A 15 -12.83 -33.85 11.71
C THR A 15 -13.10 -32.42 12.17
N THR A 16 -13.85 -32.21 13.26
CA THR A 16 -14.03 -30.89 13.87
C THR A 16 -12.70 -30.29 14.34
N ALA A 17 -11.86 -31.08 15.03
CA ALA A 17 -10.55 -30.61 15.49
C ALA A 17 -9.62 -30.24 14.31
N LEU A 18 -9.61 -31.02 13.24
CA LEU A 18 -8.86 -30.71 12.02
C LEU A 18 -9.37 -29.44 11.34
N ARG A 19 -10.70 -29.28 11.23
CA ARG A 19 -11.32 -28.07 10.69
C ARG A 19 -10.94 -26.83 11.48
N HIS A 20 -11.00 -26.88 12.81
CA HIS A 20 -10.61 -25.75 13.66
C HIS A 20 -9.13 -25.38 13.47
N ARG A 21 -8.23 -26.36 13.31
CA ARG A 21 -6.82 -26.10 13.02
C ARG A 21 -6.64 -25.37 11.68
N LEU A 22 -7.34 -25.82 10.64
CA LEU A 22 -7.30 -25.17 9.32
C LEU A 22 -7.85 -23.74 9.38
N LEU A 23 -8.98 -23.53 10.06
CA LEU A 23 -9.56 -22.19 10.21
C LEU A 23 -8.61 -21.23 10.94
N LEU A 24 -7.96 -21.69 12.02
CA LEU A 24 -6.97 -20.89 12.75
C LEU A 24 -5.73 -20.59 11.89
N GLN A 25 -5.27 -21.56 11.09
CA GLN A 25 -4.15 -21.37 10.18
C GLN A 25 -4.48 -20.33 9.09
N SER A 26 -5.67 -20.42 8.48
CA SER A 26 -6.17 -19.44 7.52
C SER A 26 -6.31 -18.04 8.15
N ALA A 27 -6.91 -17.94 9.34
CA ALA A 27 -7.07 -16.66 10.05
C ALA A 27 -5.72 -15.99 10.34
N ARG A 28 -4.71 -16.75 10.79
CA ARG A 28 -3.34 -16.24 10.99
C ARG A 28 -2.71 -15.78 9.69
N HIS A 29 -2.92 -16.52 8.61
CA HIS A 29 -2.39 -16.16 7.30
C HIS A 29 -3.05 -14.86 6.80
N ASP A 30 -4.36 -14.70 6.94
CA ASP A 30 -5.09 -13.49 6.55
C ASP A 30 -4.69 -12.27 7.39
N GLN A 31 -4.51 -12.44 8.71
CA GLN A 31 -3.99 -11.39 9.57
C GLN A 31 -2.57 -10.96 9.14
N ARG A 32 -1.68 -11.90 8.79
CA ARG A 32 -0.35 -11.59 8.25
C ARG A 32 -0.45 -10.84 6.92
N ARG A 33 -1.30 -11.30 5.98
CA ARG A 33 -1.53 -10.61 4.70
C ARG A 33 -2.05 -9.18 4.93
N TRP A 34 -2.95 -8.97 5.88
CA TRP A 34 -3.44 -7.64 6.23
C TRP A 34 -2.33 -6.74 6.80
N GLN A 35 -1.50 -7.26 7.70
CA GLN A 35 -0.36 -6.51 8.25
C GLN A 35 0.63 -6.10 7.17
N VAL A 36 0.97 -7.00 6.24
CA VAL A 36 1.85 -6.71 5.10
C VAL A 36 1.27 -5.58 4.25
N ARG A 37 0.01 -5.71 3.80
CA ARG A 37 -0.66 -4.67 3.00
C ARG A 37 -0.73 -3.32 3.73
N ARG A 38 -0.94 -3.32 5.05
CA ARG A 38 -0.94 -2.09 5.85
C ARG A 38 0.42 -1.43 5.85
N ARG A 39 1.50 -2.20 6.06
CA ARG A 39 2.88 -1.68 6.04
C ARG A 39 3.24 -1.13 4.67
N GLU A 40 2.89 -1.85 3.61
CA GLU A 40 3.09 -1.38 2.23
C GLU A 40 2.36 -0.07 1.95
N ARG A 41 1.09 0.03 2.37
CA ARG A 41 0.31 1.27 2.22
C ARG A 41 0.92 2.42 2.99
N THR A 42 1.28 2.21 4.26
CA THR A 42 1.91 3.24 5.09
C THR A 42 3.25 3.68 4.51
N ARG A 43 4.10 2.73 4.11
CA ARG A 43 5.38 3.03 3.45
C ARG A 43 5.17 3.86 2.19
N LYS A 44 4.23 3.46 1.32
CA LYS A 44 3.94 4.19 0.09
C LYS A 44 3.49 5.62 0.34
N LEU A 45 2.62 5.84 1.33
CA LEU A 45 2.14 7.18 1.67
C LEU A 45 3.25 8.04 2.28
N ILE A 46 4.13 7.46 3.10
CA ILE A 46 5.29 8.17 3.65
C ILE A 46 6.27 8.53 2.55
N GLU A 47 6.58 7.62 1.64
CA GLU A 47 7.45 7.89 0.48
C GLU A 47 6.90 9.06 -0.35
N LEU A 48 5.60 9.02 -0.70
CA LEU A 48 4.96 10.09 -1.47
C LEU A 48 4.93 11.42 -0.69
N GLY A 49 4.62 11.39 0.60
CA GLY A 49 4.65 12.58 1.45
C GLY A 49 6.06 13.18 1.58
N GLY A 50 7.08 12.32 1.64
CA GLY A 50 8.48 12.72 1.64
C GLY A 50 8.88 13.46 0.35
N LEU A 51 8.35 13.06 -0.82
CA LEU A 51 8.58 13.78 -2.08
C LEU A 51 7.96 15.17 -2.06
N VAL A 52 6.76 15.30 -1.49
CA VAL A 52 6.08 16.60 -1.37
C VAL A 52 6.90 17.53 -0.48
N ALA A 53 7.33 17.07 0.70
CA ALA A 53 8.19 17.85 1.59
C ALA A 53 9.54 18.22 0.92
N LYS A 54 10.22 17.24 0.32
CA LYS A 54 11.53 17.43 -0.34
C LYS A 54 11.48 18.41 -1.52
N SER A 55 10.34 18.52 -2.20
CA SER A 55 10.17 19.51 -3.28
C SER A 55 10.19 20.96 -2.80
N GLY A 56 10.15 21.20 -1.48
CA GLY A 56 10.08 22.53 -0.87
C GLY A 56 8.70 23.19 -0.97
N ILE A 57 7.72 22.54 -1.65
CA ILE A 57 6.40 23.13 -1.86
C ILE A 57 5.65 23.37 -0.55
N VAL A 58 5.88 22.54 0.48
CA VAL A 58 5.22 22.68 1.80
C VAL A 58 5.61 24.02 2.43
N ASP A 59 6.90 24.36 2.41
CA ASP A 59 7.39 25.61 2.98
C ASP A 59 6.97 26.81 2.14
N LEU A 60 6.94 26.67 0.81
CA LEU A 60 6.54 27.74 -0.12
C LEU A 60 5.07 28.15 0.02
N VAL A 61 4.21 27.26 0.50
CA VAL A 61 2.76 27.46 0.58
C VAL A 61 2.23 27.42 2.02
N ASP A 62 3.13 27.43 3.01
CA ASP A 62 2.80 27.39 4.44
C ASP A 62 1.84 26.23 4.82
N ASP A 63 2.15 25.03 4.32
CA ASP A 63 1.32 23.80 4.48
C ASP A 63 -0.14 23.94 4.00
N ASP A 64 -0.45 24.90 3.12
CA ASP A 64 -1.77 25.01 2.51
C ASP A 64 -2.05 23.82 1.58
N ARG A 65 -2.81 22.87 2.11
CA ARG A 65 -3.18 21.63 1.45
C ARG A 65 -4.01 21.85 0.19
N ALA A 66 -4.80 22.92 0.11
CA ALA A 66 -5.59 23.23 -1.07
C ALA A 66 -4.68 23.67 -2.22
N ILE A 67 -3.65 24.47 -1.93
CA ILE A 67 -2.65 24.89 -2.93
C ILE A 67 -1.84 23.69 -3.42
N ILE A 68 -1.35 22.85 -2.50
CA ILE A 68 -0.60 21.63 -2.87
C ILE A 68 -1.46 20.72 -3.75
N TYR A 69 -2.72 20.49 -3.36
CA TYR A 69 -3.64 19.66 -4.13
C TYR A 69 -3.94 20.26 -5.50
N GLY A 70 -4.16 21.58 -5.59
CA GLY A 70 -4.34 22.30 -6.85
C GLY A 70 -3.15 22.16 -7.79
N ALA A 71 -1.93 22.28 -7.28
CA ALA A 71 -0.70 22.09 -8.07
C ALA A 71 -0.59 20.66 -8.62
N LEU A 72 -0.91 19.65 -7.80
CA LEU A 72 -0.93 18.24 -8.25
C LEU A 72 -2.03 17.98 -9.29
N LEU A 73 -3.19 18.60 -9.15
CA LEU A 73 -4.26 18.53 -10.15
C LEU A 73 -3.82 19.14 -11.49
N GLN A 74 -3.13 20.29 -11.45
CA GLN A 74 -2.57 20.91 -12.65
C GLN A 74 -1.55 19.99 -13.32
N ALA A 75 -0.62 19.41 -12.56
CA ALA A 75 0.33 18.45 -13.10
C ALA A 75 -0.38 17.23 -13.72
N ALA A 76 -1.40 16.70 -13.05
CA ALA A 76 -2.18 15.57 -13.56
C ALA A 76 -2.97 15.92 -14.83
N ALA A 77 -3.42 17.17 -14.99
CA ALA A 77 -4.06 17.63 -16.21
C ALA A 77 -3.09 17.65 -17.39
N VAL A 78 -1.86 18.14 -17.20
CA VAL A 78 -0.80 18.10 -18.22
C VAL A 78 -0.47 16.64 -18.59
N LEU A 79 -0.38 15.74 -17.62
CA LEU A 79 -0.07 14.33 -17.92
C LEU A 79 -1.17 13.58 -18.68
N ARG A 80 -2.40 14.12 -18.69
CA ARG A 80 -3.54 13.58 -19.45
C ARG A 80 -3.72 14.23 -20.82
N SER A 81 -2.98 15.28 -21.14
CA SER A 81 -3.04 15.92 -22.47
C SER A 81 -2.22 15.14 -23.50
N GLU A 82 -2.29 15.58 -24.75
CA GLU A 82 -1.51 15.01 -25.87
C GLU A 82 0.01 15.11 -25.61
N ASP A 83 0.46 16.13 -24.88
CA ASP A 83 1.87 16.34 -24.50
C ASP A 83 2.31 15.52 -23.26
N GLY A 84 1.43 14.68 -22.72
CA GLY A 84 1.65 14.02 -21.43
C GLY A 84 2.91 13.15 -21.40
N ASP A 85 3.27 12.49 -22.49
CA ASP A 85 4.46 11.65 -22.56
C ASP A 85 5.76 12.46 -22.61
N ASP A 86 5.76 13.62 -23.27
CA ASP A 86 6.89 14.55 -23.24
C ASP A 86 7.06 15.19 -21.86
N ALA A 87 5.95 15.56 -21.21
CA ALA A 87 5.97 16.00 -19.83
C ALA A 87 6.56 14.93 -18.88
N LYS A 88 6.16 13.65 -19.00
CA LYS A 88 6.75 12.55 -18.21
C LYS A 88 8.26 12.45 -18.42
N ARG A 89 8.72 12.48 -19.68
CA ARG A 89 10.15 12.41 -20.02
C ARG A 89 10.94 13.59 -19.43
N LEU A 90 10.41 14.80 -19.55
CA LEU A 90 11.05 16.00 -19.01
C LEU A 90 11.11 15.97 -17.48
N TRP A 91 9.98 15.71 -16.82
CA TRP A 91 9.89 15.73 -15.36
C TRP A 91 10.68 14.60 -14.72
N SER A 92 10.70 13.40 -15.32
CA SER A 92 11.55 12.30 -14.86
C SER A 92 13.02 12.70 -14.86
N ARG A 93 13.53 13.30 -15.95
CA ARG A 93 14.92 13.78 -16.02
C ARG A 93 15.22 14.86 -14.99
N ARG A 94 14.29 15.80 -14.78
CA ARG A 94 14.43 16.84 -13.76
C ARG A 94 14.47 16.25 -12.34
N GLY A 95 13.57 15.32 -12.04
CA GLY A 95 13.51 14.65 -10.74
C GLY A 95 14.80 13.89 -10.44
N HIS A 96 15.31 13.10 -11.38
CA HIS A 96 16.57 12.37 -11.20
C HIS A 96 17.75 13.30 -10.91
N ARG A 97 17.86 14.44 -11.59
CA ARG A 97 18.90 15.43 -11.28
C ARG A 97 18.75 16.00 -9.88
N ALA A 98 17.54 16.45 -9.52
CA ALA A 98 17.28 16.98 -8.18
C ALA A 98 17.63 15.98 -7.07
N PHE A 99 17.35 14.68 -7.27
CA PHE A 99 17.74 13.62 -6.34
C PHE A 99 19.26 13.42 -6.22
N ASN A 100 20.01 13.59 -7.31
CA ASN A 100 21.46 13.38 -7.32
C ASN A 100 22.24 14.60 -6.82
N ASP A 101 21.65 15.79 -6.92
CA ASP A 101 22.26 17.06 -6.52
C ASP A 101 22.07 17.36 -5.02
N GLU A 102 21.30 16.55 -4.30
CA GLU A 102 21.12 16.69 -2.85
C GLU A 102 22.35 16.15 -2.10
N PRO A 103 22.97 16.94 -1.20
CA PRO A 103 24.01 16.43 -0.31
C PRO A 103 23.44 15.39 0.67
N GLU A 104 24.25 14.39 1.02
CA GLU A 104 23.90 13.37 2.04
C GLU A 104 23.56 13.97 3.42
#